data_AF-A0A9Q5SUN7-F1
#
_entry.id   AF-A0A9Q5SUN7-F1
#
_cell.length_a   1.000
_cell.length_b   1.000
_cell.length_c   1.000
_cell.angle_alpha   90.00
_cell.angle_beta   90.00
_cell.angle_gamma   90.00
#
_symmetry.space_group_name_H-M   'P 1'
#
loop_
_entity.id
_entity.type
_entity.pdbx_description
1 polymer ?
#
loop_
_entity_poly.entity_id
_entity_poly.type
_entity_poly.pdbx_seq_one_letter_code
_entity_poly.pdbx_strand_id
1 'polypeptide(L)'
;MKTAIFSIGVFLISLFLGSCQPSETSCSVVDTGKALDYKMGEKLLFSYNYATVYPVSGVDSVYKRSGFIHPLKTLGGEVMTNCSPADHYHHFGLWYAWTKTTFEGNEIDFWNLHKKQGTVRFRNFERVSDNGFVATLDHVVYPDSPAEKVAMNERLEINIGTTSLPGYYIDYHTTVRLAGPSPITMEAYRYGGICIRTREDWNDQTAEMLTSEGLSRDEADGSRARWCYYQGNAGNEKACILIVADPSNLNYPEPLRVWDKTVNKPAGDVMWNFSPTKQQAFTLEPGKELSLSYRIYVLDKKINATTAEVLSDFDRD
;
A
#
# COMPACT_ATOMS: atom_id res chain seq x y z
N MET A 1 -28.85 -30.28 80.16
CA MET A 1 -27.58 -30.01 79.44
C MET A 1 -27.29 -31.23 78.57
N LYS A 2 -27.21 -31.23 77.25
CA LYS A 2 -27.29 -30.25 76.16
C LYS A 2 -27.89 -31.00 74.95
N THR A 3 -28.84 -30.40 74.25
CA THR A 3 -29.41 -30.94 73.00
C THR A 3 -28.53 -30.46 71.83
N ALA A 4 -28.00 -31.37 71.03
CA ALA A 4 -27.17 -31.03 69.86
C ALA A 4 -28.06 -30.97 68.60
N ILE A 5 -28.09 -29.81 67.95
CA ILE A 5 -28.78 -29.56 66.68
C ILE A 5 -27.72 -29.68 65.58
N PHE A 6 -27.91 -30.60 64.63
CA PHE A 6 -27.08 -30.70 63.41
C PHE A 6 -27.72 -29.83 62.32
N SER A 7 -27.06 -28.73 61.95
CA SER A 7 -27.39 -27.95 60.75
C SER A 7 -26.64 -28.52 59.55
N ILE A 8 -27.39 -28.98 58.54
CA ILE A 8 -26.86 -29.33 57.22
C ILE A 8 -26.74 -28.02 56.42
N GLY A 9 -25.51 -27.54 56.22
CA GLY A 9 -25.23 -26.41 55.35
C GLY A 9 -25.23 -26.85 53.88
N VAL A 10 -26.16 -26.35 53.09
CA VAL A 10 -26.18 -26.51 51.62
C VAL A 10 -25.18 -25.51 51.02
N PHE A 11 -24.08 -26.01 50.48
CA PHE A 11 -23.11 -25.20 49.72
C PHE A 11 -23.62 -25.03 48.29
N LEU A 12 -24.16 -23.85 47.98
CA LEU A 12 -24.47 -23.44 46.60
C LEU A 12 -23.15 -23.09 45.90
N ILE A 13 -22.72 -23.94 44.97
CA ILE A 13 -21.62 -23.64 44.04
C ILE A 13 -22.18 -22.73 42.94
N SER A 14 -21.93 -21.44 43.05
CA SER A 14 -22.20 -20.49 41.96
C SER A 14 -21.17 -20.70 40.85
N LEU A 15 -21.57 -21.38 39.78
CA LEU A 15 -20.84 -21.37 38.51
C LEU A 15 -20.90 -19.95 37.92
N PHE A 16 -19.81 -19.19 38.06
CA PHE A 16 -19.59 -18.00 37.26
C PHE A 16 -19.25 -18.43 35.85
N LEU A 17 -20.24 -18.42 34.96
CA LEU A 17 -20.02 -18.38 33.51
C LEU A 17 -19.37 -17.02 33.21
N GLY A 18 -18.03 -16.98 33.21
CA GLY A 18 -17.31 -15.84 32.67
C GLY A 18 -17.74 -15.68 31.21
N SER A 19 -18.40 -14.57 30.87
CA SER A 19 -18.61 -14.23 29.48
C SER A 19 -17.22 -14.01 28.89
N CYS A 20 -16.82 -14.91 28.00
CA CYS A 20 -15.69 -14.67 27.13
C CYS A 20 -16.15 -13.55 26.19
N GLN A 21 -15.86 -12.29 26.56
CA GLN A 21 -15.92 -11.22 25.58
C GLN A 21 -14.98 -11.65 24.44
N PRO A 22 -15.43 -11.62 23.16
CA PRO A 22 -14.50 -11.82 22.06
C PRO A 22 -13.37 -10.83 22.28
N SER A 23 -12.12 -11.31 22.36
CA SER A 23 -11.00 -10.38 22.39
C SER A 23 -11.12 -9.52 21.15
N GLU A 24 -11.17 -8.20 21.31
CA GLU A 24 -10.96 -7.30 20.18
C GLU A 24 -9.71 -7.80 19.46
N THR A 25 -9.84 -8.13 18.17
CA THR A 25 -8.73 -8.71 17.43
C THR A 25 -7.70 -7.59 17.26
N SER A 26 -6.77 -7.48 18.19
CA SER A 26 -5.80 -6.40 18.20
C SER A 26 -4.77 -6.62 17.09
N CYS A 27 -4.39 -5.53 16.44
CA CYS A 27 -3.21 -5.55 15.58
C CYS A 27 -1.96 -5.76 16.46
N SER A 28 -0.91 -6.30 15.86
CA SER A 28 0.42 -6.42 16.48
C SER A 28 1.48 -6.32 15.41
N VAL A 29 2.71 -5.99 15.82
CA VAL A 29 3.86 -5.87 14.91
C VAL A 29 5.03 -6.72 15.40
N VAL A 30 5.69 -7.40 14.45
CA VAL A 30 6.93 -8.13 14.69
C VAL A 30 8.02 -7.54 13.79
N ASP A 31 9.11 -7.07 14.40
CA ASP A 31 10.31 -6.69 13.65
C ASP A 31 11.18 -7.93 13.40
N THR A 32 11.38 -8.26 12.12
CA THR A 32 12.19 -9.40 11.68
C THR A 32 13.68 -9.06 11.51
N GLY A 33 14.07 -7.80 11.77
CA GLY A 33 15.39 -7.26 11.43
C GLY A 33 15.54 -6.90 9.94
N LYS A 34 14.50 -7.11 9.13
CA LYS A 34 14.46 -6.78 7.69
C LYS A 34 13.15 -6.12 7.26
N ALA A 35 12.06 -6.49 7.91
CA ALA A 35 10.72 -6.00 7.67
C ALA A 35 9.92 -5.92 8.96
N LEU A 36 8.91 -5.04 8.98
CA LEU A 36 7.86 -5.05 10.00
C LEU A 36 6.68 -5.89 9.50
N ASP A 37 6.40 -6.99 10.20
CA ASP A 37 5.26 -7.87 9.94
C ASP A 37 4.08 -7.43 10.81
N TYR A 38 3.04 -6.88 10.17
CA TYR A 38 1.80 -6.51 10.85
C TYR A 38 0.78 -7.64 10.80
N LYS A 39 0.19 -7.95 11.95
CA LYS A 39 -0.73 -9.07 12.11
C LYS A 39 -2.02 -8.66 12.81
N MET A 40 -3.12 -9.35 12.50
CA MET A 40 -4.38 -9.27 13.24
C MET A 40 -4.68 -10.65 13.83
N GLY A 41 -4.48 -10.79 15.14
CA GLY A 41 -4.27 -12.11 15.76
C GLY A 41 -3.05 -12.82 15.13
N GLU A 42 -3.20 -14.08 14.74
CA GLU A 42 -2.13 -14.86 14.10
C GLU A 42 -2.00 -14.62 12.58
N LYS A 43 -2.90 -13.81 11.99
CA LYS A 43 -2.99 -13.61 10.54
C LYS A 43 -2.06 -12.47 10.12
N LEU A 44 -1.09 -12.77 9.26
CA LEU A 44 -0.24 -11.76 8.64
C LEU A 44 -1.08 -10.92 7.67
N LEU A 45 -1.14 -9.60 7.91
CA LEU A 45 -1.77 -8.63 7.03
C LEU A 45 -0.78 -8.23 5.94
N PHE A 46 0.38 -7.71 6.33
CA PHE A 46 1.42 -7.33 5.40
C PHE A 46 2.80 -7.24 6.05
N SER A 47 3.84 -7.24 5.20
CA SER A 47 5.22 -6.97 5.60
C SER A 47 5.70 -5.66 4.95
N TYR A 48 6.15 -4.70 5.76
CA TYR A 48 6.84 -3.50 5.28
C TYR A 48 8.35 -3.73 5.23
N ASN A 49 8.91 -3.86 4.02
CA ASN A 49 10.32 -4.18 3.79
C ASN A 49 11.17 -2.92 3.91
N TYR A 50 11.73 -2.67 5.09
CA TYR A 50 12.57 -1.50 5.35
C TYR A 50 14.06 -1.76 5.06
N ALA A 51 14.53 -3.00 5.18
CA ALA A 51 15.88 -3.36 4.75
C ALA A 51 15.94 -3.47 3.22
N THR A 52 17.12 -3.25 2.65
CA THR A 52 17.34 -3.40 1.20
C THR A 52 17.10 -4.84 0.77
N VAL A 53 16.12 -5.04 -0.10
CA VAL A 53 15.85 -6.30 -0.79
C VAL A 53 16.60 -6.27 -2.11
N TYR A 54 17.44 -7.29 -2.33
CA TYR A 54 18.14 -7.49 -3.59
C TYR A 54 17.29 -8.35 -4.53
N PRO A 55 17.39 -8.14 -5.86
CA PRO A 55 16.75 -9.03 -6.81
C PRO A 55 17.35 -10.43 -6.74
N VAL A 56 16.68 -11.40 -7.36
CA VAL A 56 17.15 -12.79 -7.43
C VAL A 56 18.54 -12.89 -8.09
N SER A 57 19.30 -13.92 -7.72
CA SER A 57 20.66 -14.14 -8.25
C SER A 57 20.66 -14.16 -9.78
N GLY A 58 21.62 -13.46 -10.39
CA GLY A 58 21.75 -13.32 -11.85
C GLY A 58 21.07 -12.07 -12.43
N VAL A 59 20.27 -11.36 -11.64
CA VAL A 59 19.68 -10.06 -12.02
C VAL A 59 20.58 -8.92 -11.52
N ASP A 60 20.68 -7.85 -12.31
CA ASP A 60 21.50 -6.68 -11.94
C ASP A 60 21.04 -6.11 -10.58
N SER A 61 21.98 -5.98 -9.65
CA SER A 61 21.74 -5.43 -8.31
C SER A 61 21.16 -4.01 -8.29
N VAL A 62 21.16 -3.31 -9.43
CA VAL A 62 20.48 -2.01 -9.61
C VAL A 62 18.99 -2.06 -9.21
N TYR A 63 18.34 -3.22 -9.34
CA TYR A 63 16.94 -3.40 -8.95
C TYR A 63 16.72 -3.56 -7.45
N LYS A 64 17.75 -3.38 -6.61
CA LYS A 64 17.59 -3.40 -5.15
C LYS A 64 16.75 -2.21 -4.67
N ARG A 65 15.89 -2.43 -3.67
CA ARG A 65 15.04 -1.37 -3.09
C ARG A 65 14.67 -1.66 -1.64
N SER A 66 14.23 -0.64 -0.92
CA SER A 66 13.50 -0.78 0.35
C SER A 66 12.36 0.23 0.41
N GLY A 67 11.52 0.15 1.45
CA GLY A 67 10.40 1.07 1.65
C GLY A 67 9.17 0.70 0.82
N PHE A 68 8.77 -0.56 0.83
CA PHE A 68 7.60 -1.07 0.10
C PHE A 68 6.86 -2.14 0.91
N ILE A 69 5.59 -2.35 0.59
CA ILE A 69 4.74 -3.37 1.22
C ILE A 69 4.67 -4.60 0.32
N HIS A 70 5.19 -5.72 0.81
CA HIS A 70 5.04 -7.04 0.20
C HIS A 70 5.48 -8.15 1.17
N PRO A 71 4.71 -9.25 1.33
CA PRO A 71 3.38 -9.45 0.76
C PRO A 71 2.35 -8.53 1.43
N LEU A 72 1.29 -8.20 0.68
CA LEU A 72 -0.01 -7.75 1.21
C LEU A 72 -0.97 -8.95 1.13
N LYS A 73 -1.73 -9.24 2.20
CA LYS A 73 -2.55 -10.45 2.30
C LYS A 73 -3.99 -10.19 2.74
N THR A 74 -4.91 -11.05 2.32
CA THR A 74 -6.27 -11.14 2.88
C THR A 74 -6.23 -11.67 4.32
N LEU A 75 -7.33 -11.55 5.09
CA LEU A 75 -7.42 -12.22 6.40
C LEU A 75 -7.50 -13.75 6.27
N GLY A 76 -7.85 -14.28 5.11
CA GLY A 76 -7.72 -15.70 4.77
C GLY A 76 -6.28 -16.15 4.45
N GLY A 77 -5.36 -15.19 4.23
CA GLY A 77 -3.92 -15.44 4.09
C GLY A 77 -3.42 -15.48 2.65
N GLU A 78 -4.28 -15.21 1.68
CA GLU A 78 -3.95 -15.14 0.26
C GLU A 78 -3.10 -13.90 -0.05
N VAL A 79 -2.04 -14.08 -0.83
CA VAL A 79 -1.16 -12.98 -1.24
C VAL A 79 -1.79 -12.19 -2.39
N MET A 80 -1.90 -10.88 -2.20
CA MET A 80 -2.59 -9.95 -3.08
C MET A 80 -1.65 -9.15 -4.01
N THR A 81 -0.34 -9.23 -3.76
CA THR A 81 0.70 -8.45 -4.47
C THR A 81 1.78 -9.36 -5.05
N ASN A 82 2.38 -8.98 -6.18
CA ASN A 82 3.58 -9.62 -6.73
C ASN A 82 4.78 -8.65 -6.67
N CYS A 83 5.97 -9.15 -6.34
CA CYS A 83 7.17 -8.36 -6.11
C CYS A 83 8.35 -8.89 -6.92
N SER A 84 9.03 -7.97 -7.59
CA SER A 84 10.17 -8.17 -8.48
C SER A 84 9.99 -9.35 -9.46
N PRO A 85 8.86 -9.45 -10.19
CA PRO A 85 8.67 -10.52 -11.15
C PRO A 85 9.66 -10.40 -12.31
N ALA A 86 9.95 -11.53 -12.98
CA ALA A 86 11.04 -11.63 -13.96
C ALA A 86 10.90 -10.71 -15.18
N ASP A 87 9.66 -10.31 -15.48
CA ASP A 87 9.32 -9.36 -16.54
C ASP A 87 9.52 -7.89 -16.12
N HIS A 88 9.41 -7.59 -14.82
CA HIS A 88 9.48 -6.23 -14.27
C HIS A 88 10.13 -6.22 -12.87
N TYR A 89 11.45 -6.45 -12.78
CA TYR A 89 12.19 -6.49 -11.51
C TYR A 89 12.09 -5.23 -10.63
N HIS A 90 11.65 -4.09 -11.19
CA HIS A 90 11.45 -2.83 -10.49
C HIS A 90 10.02 -2.63 -9.94
N HIS A 91 9.16 -3.66 -9.98
CA HIS A 91 7.85 -3.63 -9.31
C HIS A 91 7.95 -4.27 -7.92
N PHE A 92 7.35 -3.68 -6.88
CA PHE A 92 7.61 -4.08 -5.48
C PHE A 92 6.35 -4.34 -4.65
N GLY A 93 5.31 -4.92 -5.24
CA GLY A 93 4.04 -5.15 -4.55
C GLY A 93 3.22 -3.88 -4.45
N LEU A 94 3.19 -3.22 -3.29
CA LEU A 94 2.63 -1.88 -3.10
C LEU A 94 3.76 -0.90 -2.74
N TRP A 95 4.00 0.10 -3.60
CA TRP A 95 5.11 1.04 -3.44
C TRP A 95 4.76 2.42 -3.98
N TYR A 96 5.63 3.40 -3.68
CA TYR A 96 5.51 4.76 -4.16
C TYR A 96 6.79 5.20 -4.87
N ALA A 97 6.66 5.81 -6.05
CA ALA A 97 7.79 6.39 -6.79
C ALA A 97 7.37 7.41 -7.84
N TRP A 98 8.29 8.33 -8.16
CA TRP A 98 8.15 9.27 -9.27
C TRP A 98 8.96 8.83 -10.48
N THR A 99 8.35 8.82 -11.66
CA THR A 99 9.01 8.31 -12.89
C THR A 99 9.76 9.36 -13.67
N LYS A 100 9.17 10.53 -13.90
CA LYS A 100 9.79 11.59 -14.70
C LYS A 100 9.82 12.85 -13.86
N THR A 101 11.01 13.20 -13.38
CA THR A 101 11.22 14.42 -12.62
C THR A 101 12.38 15.22 -13.19
N THR A 102 12.39 16.52 -12.95
CA THR A 102 13.52 17.40 -13.26
C THR A 102 14.10 17.94 -11.96
N PHE A 103 15.37 17.62 -11.68
CA PHE A 103 16.10 18.09 -10.50
C PHE A 103 17.46 18.64 -10.92
N GLU A 104 17.74 19.90 -10.56
CA GLU A 104 19.00 20.59 -10.90
C GLU A 104 19.37 20.50 -12.40
N GLY A 105 18.36 20.59 -13.27
CA GLY A 105 18.51 20.54 -14.73
C GLY A 105 18.63 19.14 -15.33
N ASN A 106 18.57 18.07 -14.53
CA ASN A 106 18.65 16.69 -15.00
C ASN A 106 17.29 15.99 -14.90
N GLU A 107 16.98 15.15 -15.90
CA GLU A 107 15.87 14.20 -15.79
C GLU A 107 16.25 13.10 -14.81
N ILE A 108 15.42 12.88 -13.79
CA ILE A 108 15.59 11.83 -12.79
C ILE A 108 14.36 10.93 -12.75
N ASP A 109 14.61 9.63 -12.78
CA ASP A 109 13.63 8.56 -12.66
C ASP A 109 13.90 7.73 -11.40
N PHE A 110 13.00 7.80 -10.42
CA PHE A 110 13.07 7.04 -9.16
C PHE A 110 12.34 5.69 -9.23
N TRP A 111 11.76 5.37 -10.40
CA TRP A 111 10.94 4.20 -10.66
C TRP A 111 11.70 3.14 -11.47
N ASN A 112 12.16 3.53 -12.66
CA ASN A 112 12.83 2.65 -13.61
C ASN A 112 14.31 2.47 -13.22
N LEU A 113 14.56 1.67 -12.19
CA LEU A 113 15.87 1.53 -11.55
C LEU A 113 17.01 1.19 -12.53
N HIS A 114 16.73 0.47 -13.61
CA HIS A 114 17.71 0.14 -14.66
C HIS A 114 18.34 1.36 -15.33
N LYS A 115 17.69 2.53 -15.32
CA LYS A 115 18.24 3.78 -15.82
C LYS A 115 19.33 4.37 -14.95
N LYS A 116 19.49 3.89 -13.70
CA LYS A 116 20.52 4.36 -12.76
C LYS A 116 20.50 5.88 -12.52
N GLN A 117 19.31 6.48 -12.52
CA GLN A 117 19.12 7.93 -12.30
C GLN A 117 18.77 8.25 -10.84
N GLY A 118 17.95 7.41 -10.20
CA GLY A 118 17.60 7.54 -8.80
C GLY A 118 16.91 6.30 -8.24
N THR A 119 16.62 6.34 -6.94
CA THR A 119 15.83 5.33 -6.22
C THR A 119 15.16 5.93 -4.99
N VAL A 120 14.23 5.18 -4.41
CA VAL A 120 13.72 5.46 -3.07
C VAL A 120 14.28 4.40 -2.12
N ARG A 121 14.76 4.84 -0.95
CA ARG A 121 15.22 3.93 0.11
C ARG A 121 14.67 4.34 1.47
N PHE A 122 14.35 3.37 2.30
CA PHE A 122 14.11 3.59 3.72
C PHE A 122 15.32 4.21 4.40
N ARG A 123 15.08 5.12 5.35
CA ARG A 123 16.11 5.74 6.20
C ARG A 123 15.99 5.27 7.64
N ASN A 124 14.86 5.53 8.29
CA ASN A 124 14.60 5.16 9.69
C ASN A 124 13.10 5.17 10.01
N PHE A 125 12.74 4.60 11.16
CA PHE A 125 11.40 4.76 11.75
C PHE A 125 11.41 5.91 12.76
N GLU A 126 10.43 6.80 12.66
CA GLU A 126 10.11 7.79 13.69
C GLU A 126 9.23 7.16 14.80
N ARG A 127 8.34 6.24 14.42
CA ARG A 127 7.41 5.53 15.30
C ARG A 127 7.10 4.15 14.75
N VAL A 128 6.98 3.18 15.65
CA VAL A 128 6.37 1.86 15.37
C VAL A 128 5.39 1.57 16.51
N SER A 129 4.17 1.17 16.17
CA SER A 129 3.12 0.76 17.11
C SER A 129 2.36 -0.44 16.54
N ASP A 130 1.54 -1.08 17.38
CA ASP A 130 0.78 -2.28 17.00
C ASP A 130 -0.16 -2.08 15.81
N ASN A 131 -0.63 -0.85 15.60
CA ASN A 131 -1.57 -0.47 14.55
C ASN A 131 -0.95 0.38 13.44
N GLY A 132 0.38 0.51 13.35
CA GLY A 132 1.00 1.33 12.31
C GLY A 132 2.40 1.83 12.60
N PHE A 133 2.96 2.58 11.66
CA PHE A 133 4.29 3.17 11.81
C PHE A 133 4.39 4.53 11.12
N VAL A 134 5.47 5.24 11.45
CA VAL A 134 5.94 6.40 10.71
C VAL A 134 7.39 6.15 10.31
N ALA A 135 7.69 6.22 9.03
CA ALA A 135 9.02 6.02 8.46
C ALA A 135 9.46 7.24 7.66
N THR A 136 10.76 7.53 7.68
CA THR A 136 11.39 8.44 6.73
C THR A 136 12.01 7.62 5.58
N LEU A 137 11.76 8.03 4.34
CA LEU A 137 12.39 7.52 3.12
C LEU A 137 13.14 8.64 2.39
N ASP A 138 14.20 8.26 1.68
CA ASP A 138 15.00 9.14 0.84
C ASP A 138 14.77 8.86 -0.63
N HIS A 139 14.45 9.90 -1.38
CA HIS A 139 14.48 9.91 -2.84
C HIS A 139 15.88 10.37 -3.24
N VAL A 140 16.72 9.40 -3.60
CA VAL A 140 18.14 9.59 -3.88
C VAL A 140 18.35 9.70 -5.38
N VAL A 141 19.14 10.68 -5.80
CA VAL A 141 19.55 10.90 -7.18
C VAL A 141 21.03 10.58 -7.34
N TYR A 142 21.38 10.02 -8.49
CA TYR A 142 22.75 9.67 -8.86
C TYR A 142 22.87 9.57 -10.39
N PRO A 143 22.56 10.64 -11.15
CA PRO A 143 22.54 10.58 -12.61
C PRO A 143 23.91 10.19 -13.17
N ASP A 144 24.02 8.95 -13.66
CA ASP A 144 25.20 8.39 -14.33
C ASP A 144 26.51 8.46 -13.51
N SER A 145 26.43 8.53 -12.17
CA SER A 145 27.57 8.64 -11.26
C SER A 145 27.29 7.92 -9.94
N PRO A 146 28.29 7.33 -9.24
CA PRO A 146 28.08 6.79 -7.90
C PRO A 146 27.85 7.89 -6.83
N ALA A 147 28.02 9.17 -7.18
CA ALA A 147 27.79 10.27 -6.27
C ALA A 147 26.29 10.41 -5.99
N GLU A 148 25.88 9.96 -4.82
CA GLU A 148 24.51 10.09 -4.35
C GLU A 148 24.23 11.49 -3.79
N LYS A 149 23.03 11.99 -4.07
CA LYS A 149 22.45 13.15 -3.41
C LYS A 149 21.00 12.86 -3.07
N VAL A 150 20.55 13.25 -1.88
CA VAL A 150 19.13 13.17 -1.54
C VAL A 150 18.43 14.39 -2.12
N ALA A 151 17.42 14.19 -2.97
CA ALA A 151 16.62 15.28 -3.54
C ALA A 151 15.37 15.56 -2.68
N MET A 152 14.72 14.51 -2.18
CA MET A 152 13.54 14.64 -1.33
C MET A 152 13.59 13.69 -0.14
N ASN A 153 12.97 14.10 0.96
CA ASN A 153 12.64 13.25 2.09
C ASN A 153 11.13 13.03 2.09
N GLU A 154 10.74 11.77 2.22
CA GLU A 154 9.35 11.34 2.34
C GLU A 154 9.12 10.88 3.78
N ARG A 155 8.09 11.43 4.43
CA ARG A 155 7.56 10.90 5.68
C ARG A 155 6.32 10.09 5.34
N LEU A 156 6.42 8.77 5.50
CA LEU A 156 5.35 7.81 5.28
C LEU A 156 4.74 7.42 6.63
N GLU A 157 3.45 7.67 6.78
CA GLU A 157 2.64 7.25 7.91
C GLU A 157 1.63 6.20 7.48
N ILE A 158 1.66 5.06 8.16
CA ILE A 158 0.81 3.90 7.92
C ILE A 158 -0.02 3.67 9.18
N ASN A 159 -1.35 3.59 9.04
CA ASN A 159 -2.25 3.16 10.10
C ASN A 159 -3.13 2.00 9.60
N ILE A 160 -3.47 1.08 10.51
CA ILE A 160 -4.24 -0.12 10.21
C ILE A 160 -5.54 -0.04 10.97
N GLY A 161 -6.65 -0.29 10.28
CA GLY A 161 -7.97 -0.33 10.88
C GLY A 161 -8.83 -1.47 10.37
N THR A 162 -9.94 -1.69 11.07
CA THR A 162 -10.96 -2.68 10.71
C THR A 162 -12.06 -2.03 9.88
N THR A 163 -12.70 -2.79 9.01
CA THR A 163 -13.88 -2.36 8.25
C THR A 163 -15.10 -3.20 8.66
N SER A 164 -16.30 -2.70 8.36
CA SER A 164 -17.56 -3.45 8.55
C SER A 164 -17.69 -4.68 7.66
N LEU A 165 -16.82 -4.81 6.65
CA LEU A 165 -16.72 -5.96 5.78
C LEU A 165 -15.63 -6.95 6.25
N PRO A 166 -15.69 -8.23 5.87
CA PRO A 166 -14.57 -9.14 6.05
C PRO A 166 -13.30 -8.60 5.36
N GLY A 167 -12.34 -8.15 6.14
CA GLY A 167 -11.11 -7.51 5.65
C GLY A 167 -10.58 -6.48 6.64
N TYR A 168 -9.67 -5.64 6.16
CA TYR A 168 -9.09 -4.52 6.89
C TYR A 168 -8.74 -3.40 5.92
N TYR A 169 -8.32 -2.25 6.45
CA TYR A 169 -7.75 -1.18 5.64
C TYR A 169 -6.39 -0.72 6.15
N ILE A 170 -5.63 -0.13 5.24
CA ILE A 170 -4.38 0.59 5.48
C ILE A 170 -4.59 2.03 5.06
N ASP A 171 -4.47 2.96 6.00
CA ASP A 171 -4.32 4.37 5.70
C ASP A 171 -2.86 4.66 5.38
N TYR A 172 -2.61 5.15 4.17
CA TYR A 172 -1.31 5.47 3.60
C TYR A 172 -1.21 6.99 3.43
N HIS A 173 -0.44 7.65 4.28
CA HIS A 173 -0.22 9.08 4.22
C HIS A 173 1.26 9.36 3.93
N THR A 174 1.55 10.02 2.81
CA THR A 174 2.92 10.41 2.45
C THR A 174 3.03 11.92 2.39
N THR A 175 4.06 12.46 3.03
CA THR A 175 4.44 13.88 2.95
C THR A 175 5.86 13.98 2.42
N VAL A 176 6.01 14.65 1.27
CA VAL A 176 7.27 14.83 0.56
C VAL A 176 7.76 16.27 0.72
N ARG A 177 9.04 16.42 1.10
CA ARG A 177 9.73 17.71 1.22
C ARG A 177 11.08 17.63 0.49
N LEU A 178 11.57 18.77 0.00
CA LEU A 178 12.91 18.87 -0.55
C LEU A 178 13.96 18.67 0.56
N ALA A 179 15.03 17.94 0.25
CA ALA A 179 16.16 17.75 1.17
C ALA A 179 17.15 18.93 1.16
N GLY A 180 16.97 19.89 0.24
CA GLY A 180 17.82 21.06 0.05
C GLY A 180 17.09 22.21 -0.64
N PRO A 181 17.82 23.25 -1.10
CA PRO A 181 17.21 24.47 -1.65
C PRO A 181 16.80 24.35 -3.13
N SER A 182 17.12 23.24 -3.79
CA SER A 182 16.84 23.07 -5.22
C SER A 182 15.44 22.50 -5.42
N PRO A 183 14.56 23.15 -6.21
CA PRO A 183 13.23 22.62 -6.50
C PRO A 183 13.32 21.33 -7.30
N ILE A 184 12.23 20.56 -7.26
CA ILE A 184 12.03 19.41 -8.13
C ILE A 184 10.69 19.51 -8.83
N THR A 185 10.70 19.31 -10.14
CA THR A 185 9.47 19.23 -10.93
C THR A 185 9.13 17.77 -11.15
N MET A 186 7.99 17.32 -10.64
CA MET A 186 7.33 16.09 -11.09
C MET A 186 6.65 16.39 -12.42
N GLU A 187 7.25 15.93 -13.53
CA GLU A 187 6.79 16.25 -14.87
C GLU A 187 5.45 15.59 -15.20
N ALA A 188 4.74 16.16 -16.18
CA ALA A 188 3.56 15.51 -16.73
C ALA A 188 3.96 14.19 -17.41
N TYR A 189 3.60 13.05 -16.81
CA TYR A 189 4.00 11.74 -17.32
C TYR A 189 3.02 10.63 -16.97
N ARG A 190 2.91 9.64 -17.87
CA ARG A 190 1.88 8.58 -17.87
C ARG A 190 1.73 7.75 -16.58
N TYR A 191 2.72 7.70 -15.69
CA TYR A 191 2.66 7.02 -14.39
C TYR A 191 3.67 7.59 -13.37
N GLY A 192 3.33 7.45 -12.09
CA GLY A 192 4.05 7.90 -10.89
C GLY A 192 3.08 7.85 -9.70
N GLY A 193 3.54 8.09 -8.47
CA GLY A 193 2.68 8.04 -7.28
C GLY A 193 2.57 6.64 -6.66
N ILE A 194 1.46 6.37 -5.98
CA ILE A 194 1.19 5.08 -5.32
C ILE A 194 0.79 4.02 -6.33
N CYS A 195 1.53 2.92 -6.37
CA CYS A 195 1.34 1.83 -7.32
C CYS A 195 1.20 0.49 -6.65
N ILE A 196 0.37 -0.36 -7.26
CA ILE A 196 0.28 -1.76 -6.89
C ILE A 196 0.47 -2.67 -8.11
N ARG A 197 1.33 -3.67 -7.94
CA ARG A 197 1.45 -4.86 -8.78
C ARG A 197 0.74 -5.99 -8.06
N THR A 198 -0.38 -6.45 -8.60
CA THR A 198 -1.19 -7.48 -7.93
C THR A 198 -0.60 -8.87 -8.14
N ARG A 199 -1.22 -9.88 -7.50
CA ARG A 199 -0.91 -11.30 -7.66
C ARG A 199 -0.85 -11.76 -9.13
N GLU A 200 -0.01 -12.76 -9.40
CA GLU A 200 0.38 -13.20 -10.75
C GLU A 200 -0.74 -13.86 -11.57
N ASP A 201 -1.70 -14.47 -10.90
CA ASP A 201 -2.83 -15.17 -11.51
C ASP A 201 -4.04 -14.25 -11.74
N TRP A 202 -3.90 -12.94 -11.48
CA TRP A 202 -4.86 -11.90 -11.85
C TRP A 202 -4.51 -11.29 -13.21
N ASN A 203 -5.40 -11.50 -14.18
CA ASN A 203 -5.28 -11.03 -15.56
C ASN A 203 -6.65 -10.57 -16.12
N ASP A 204 -6.74 -10.38 -17.44
CA ASP A 204 -7.96 -9.93 -18.13
C ASP A 204 -9.13 -10.92 -18.06
N GLN A 205 -8.88 -12.17 -17.72
CA GLN A 205 -9.90 -13.21 -17.58
C GLN A 205 -10.26 -13.53 -16.13
N THR A 206 -9.33 -13.31 -15.19
CA THR A 206 -9.48 -13.75 -13.79
C THR A 206 -9.74 -12.61 -12.80
N ALA A 207 -9.47 -11.37 -13.20
CA ALA A 207 -9.67 -10.19 -12.38
C ALA A 207 -10.60 -9.17 -13.05
N GLU A 208 -11.47 -8.58 -12.26
CA GLU A 208 -12.37 -7.50 -12.63
C GLU A 208 -11.85 -6.20 -12.05
N MET A 209 -12.00 -5.11 -12.80
CA MET A 209 -11.66 -3.76 -12.35
C MET A 209 -12.78 -2.79 -12.65
N LEU A 210 -13.02 -1.87 -11.71
CA LEU A 210 -13.97 -0.79 -11.85
C LEU A 210 -13.45 0.48 -11.18
N THR A 211 -13.71 1.62 -11.82
CA THR A 211 -13.47 2.95 -11.23
C THR A 211 -14.76 3.58 -10.68
N SER A 212 -14.59 4.65 -9.92
CA SER A 212 -15.68 5.53 -9.47
C SER A 212 -16.51 6.17 -10.59
N GLU A 213 -16.01 6.15 -11.83
CA GLU A 213 -16.72 6.65 -13.02
C GLU A 213 -17.40 5.51 -13.81
N GLY A 214 -17.39 4.29 -13.28
CA GLY A 214 -17.97 3.12 -13.92
C GLY A 214 -17.15 2.59 -15.10
N LEU A 215 -15.87 2.97 -15.21
CA LEU A 215 -14.99 2.54 -16.30
C LEU A 215 -14.35 1.20 -15.98
N SER A 216 -14.32 0.33 -16.98
CA SER A 216 -13.66 -0.97 -16.92
C SER A 216 -12.16 -0.84 -17.22
N ARG A 217 -11.42 -1.95 -17.04
CA ARG A 217 -9.97 -2.03 -17.26
C ARG A 217 -9.50 -1.45 -18.59
N ASP A 218 -10.23 -1.71 -19.67
CA ASP A 218 -9.84 -1.31 -21.04
C ASP A 218 -10.07 0.20 -21.30
N GLU A 219 -10.85 0.87 -20.45
CA GLU A 219 -11.27 2.26 -20.62
C GLU A 219 -10.67 3.21 -19.57
N ALA A 220 -10.12 2.66 -18.49
CA ALA A 220 -9.73 3.43 -17.32
C ALA A 220 -8.38 4.15 -17.42
N ASP A 221 -7.47 3.75 -18.34
CA ASP A 221 -6.16 4.38 -18.40
C ASP A 221 -6.25 5.87 -18.77
N GLY A 222 -5.70 6.73 -17.91
CA GLY A 222 -5.70 8.18 -18.11
C GLY A 222 -7.01 8.87 -17.72
N SER A 223 -8.05 8.11 -17.40
CA SER A 223 -9.25 8.63 -16.74
C SER A 223 -8.94 9.10 -15.31
N ARG A 224 -9.87 9.84 -14.71
CA ARG A 224 -9.78 10.31 -13.32
C ARG A 224 -10.73 9.49 -12.46
N ALA A 225 -10.33 9.16 -11.24
CA ALA A 225 -11.16 8.41 -10.32
C ALA A 225 -10.96 8.85 -8.86
N ARG A 226 -12.01 8.70 -8.04
CA ARG A 226 -11.94 8.84 -6.58
C ARG A 226 -11.45 7.56 -5.93
N TRP A 227 -11.87 6.43 -6.49
CA TRP A 227 -11.48 5.10 -6.09
C TRP A 227 -11.41 4.18 -7.31
N CYS A 228 -10.64 3.11 -7.16
CA CYS A 228 -10.60 2.01 -8.11
C CYS A 228 -10.37 0.71 -7.34
N TYR A 229 -10.99 -0.38 -7.79
CA TYR A 229 -10.70 -1.69 -7.26
C TYR A 229 -10.29 -2.67 -8.34
N TYR A 230 -9.51 -3.67 -7.93
CA TYR A 230 -9.37 -4.95 -8.62
C TYR A 230 -9.87 -6.06 -7.72
N GLN A 231 -10.63 -7.00 -8.28
CA GLN A 231 -11.17 -8.13 -7.53
C GLN A 231 -11.20 -9.41 -8.35
N GLY A 232 -11.12 -10.55 -7.67
CA GLY A 232 -11.01 -11.85 -8.31
C GLY A 232 -11.13 -12.97 -7.30
N ASN A 233 -10.88 -14.19 -7.75
CA ASN A 233 -10.57 -15.27 -6.80
C ASN A 233 -9.11 -15.11 -6.38
N ALA A 234 -8.80 -15.42 -5.13
CA ALA A 234 -7.45 -15.61 -4.62
C ALA A 234 -7.35 -17.00 -3.99
N GLY A 235 -6.63 -17.91 -4.64
CA GLY A 235 -6.74 -19.33 -4.34
C GLY A 235 -8.19 -19.80 -4.45
N ASN A 236 -8.74 -20.31 -3.33
CA ASN A 236 -10.15 -20.71 -3.22
C ASN A 236 -11.05 -19.63 -2.63
N GLU A 237 -10.50 -18.47 -2.29
CA GLU A 237 -11.21 -17.36 -1.67
C GLU A 237 -11.58 -16.29 -2.68
N LYS A 238 -12.45 -15.36 -2.29
CA LYS A 238 -12.72 -14.14 -3.06
C LYS A 238 -11.92 -13.02 -2.42
N ALA A 239 -11.35 -12.15 -3.25
CA ALA A 239 -10.59 -11.03 -2.74
C ALA A 239 -10.79 -9.77 -3.56
N CYS A 240 -10.68 -8.62 -2.91
CA CYS A 240 -10.73 -7.30 -3.52
C CYS A 240 -9.66 -6.40 -2.89
N ILE A 241 -8.94 -5.67 -3.73
CA ILE A 241 -8.11 -4.52 -3.32
C ILE A 241 -8.78 -3.27 -3.87
N LEU A 242 -9.19 -2.38 -2.98
CA LEU A 242 -9.76 -1.07 -3.30
C LEU A 242 -8.82 0.00 -2.77
N ILE A 243 -8.39 0.93 -3.63
CA ILE A 243 -7.67 2.13 -3.21
C ILE A 243 -8.58 3.34 -3.41
N VAL A 244 -8.76 4.11 -2.35
CA VAL A 244 -9.50 5.36 -2.31
C VAL A 244 -8.50 6.50 -2.14
N ALA A 245 -8.53 7.49 -3.03
CA ALA A 245 -7.74 8.71 -2.92
C ALA A 245 -8.46 9.74 -2.06
N ASP A 246 -7.70 10.44 -1.20
CA ASP A 246 -8.25 11.53 -0.39
C ASP A 246 -8.56 12.77 -1.25
N PRO A 247 -9.70 13.47 -1.02
CA PRO A 247 -10.06 14.68 -1.76
C PRO A 247 -9.05 15.82 -1.71
N SER A 248 -8.15 15.83 -0.73
CA SER A 248 -7.07 16.82 -0.61
C SER A 248 -5.86 16.53 -1.49
N ASN A 249 -5.80 15.36 -2.13
CA ASN A 249 -4.67 14.97 -2.98
C ASN A 249 -4.50 15.92 -4.18
N LEU A 250 -3.25 16.06 -4.61
CA LEU A 250 -2.90 16.85 -5.79
C LEU A 250 -3.68 16.34 -7.01
N ASN A 251 -4.35 17.27 -7.70
CA ASN A 251 -5.15 16.99 -8.90
C ASN A 251 -6.29 15.98 -8.65
N TYR A 252 -6.91 15.94 -7.48
CA TYR A 252 -8.10 15.12 -7.19
C TYR A 252 -9.33 15.51 -8.06
N PRO A 253 -10.18 14.54 -8.49
CA PRO A 253 -9.93 13.09 -8.50
C PRO A 253 -8.72 12.75 -9.37
N GLU A 254 -7.85 11.89 -8.85
CA GLU A 254 -6.53 11.67 -9.43
C GLU A 254 -6.60 10.89 -10.75
N PRO A 255 -5.76 11.22 -11.75
CA PRO A 255 -5.63 10.42 -12.95
C PRO A 255 -5.09 9.01 -12.65
N LEU A 256 -5.60 8.01 -13.35
CA LEU A 256 -5.13 6.63 -13.25
C LEU A 256 -4.11 6.29 -14.33
N ARG A 257 -3.18 5.40 -13.97
CA ARG A 257 -2.53 4.50 -14.92
C ARG A 257 -3.07 3.10 -14.68
N VAL A 258 -3.55 2.47 -15.73
CA VAL A 258 -4.05 1.10 -15.71
C VAL A 258 -3.44 0.34 -16.87
N TRP A 259 -2.84 -0.82 -16.60
CA TRP A 259 -2.43 -1.72 -17.67
C TRP A 259 -3.67 -2.38 -18.26
N ASP A 260 -4.09 -1.95 -19.45
CA ASP A 260 -5.12 -2.65 -20.22
C ASP A 260 -4.66 -4.05 -20.66
N LYS A 261 -5.56 -4.83 -21.25
CA LYS A 261 -5.29 -6.21 -21.69
C LYS A 261 -4.21 -6.34 -22.78
N THR A 262 -3.81 -5.25 -23.42
CA THR A 262 -2.81 -5.24 -24.49
C THR A 262 -1.38 -5.06 -23.96
N VAL A 263 -1.23 -4.62 -22.70
CA VAL A 263 0.06 -4.42 -22.04
C VAL A 263 0.59 -5.76 -21.53
N ASN A 264 1.88 -6.00 -21.74
CA ASN A 264 2.61 -7.18 -21.29
C ASN A 264 2.03 -8.53 -21.77
N LYS A 265 1.84 -8.65 -23.09
CA LYS A 265 1.38 -9.90 -23.71
C LYS A 265 2.38 -11.05 -23.47
N PRO A 266 1.88 -12.28 -23.23
CA PRO A 266 0.48 -12.71 -23.28
C PRO A 266 -0.25 -12.66 -21.92
N ALA A 267 0.42 -12.27 -20.83
CA ALA A 267 -0.05 -12.54 -19.47
C ALA A 267 -1.18 -11.63 -18.99
N GLY A 268 -1.33 -10.43 -19.58
CA GLY A 268 -2.40 -9.50 -19.22
C GLY A 268 -2.32 -9.07 -17.75
N ASP A 269 -1.11 -9.01 -17.19
CA ASP A 269 -0.89 -8.77 -15.77
C ASP A 269 -1.50 -7.46 -15.28
N VAL A 270 -1.88 -7.46 -14.01
CA VAL A 270 -2.52 -6.32 -13.38
C VAL A 270 -1.49 -5.46 -12.62
N MET A 271 -1.28 -4.26 -13.14
CA MET A 271 -0.62 -3.16 -12.45
C MET A 271 -1.44 -1.89 -12.67
N TRP A 272 -1.61 -1.12 -11.60
CA TRP A 272 -2.24 0.19 -11.67
C TRP A 272 -1.70 1.14 -10.60
N ASN A 273 -1.89 2.43 -10.82
CA ASN A 273 -1.49 3.46 -9.88
C ASN A 273 -2.36 4.71 -10.01
N PHE A 274 -2.56 5.42 -8.90
CA PHE A 274 -2.96 6.83 -8.93
C PHE A 274 -1.73 7.66 -9.29
N SER A 275 -1.85 8.46 -10.35
CA SER A 275 -0.77 9.22 -10.97
C SER A 275 -1.13 10.71 -10.94
N PRO A 276 -0.93 11.40 -9.81
CA PRO A 276 -1.42 12.76 -9.61
C PRO A 276 -0.88 13.74 -10.66
N THR A 277 0.32 13.49 -11.21
CA THR A 277 0.93 14.34 -12.23
C THR A 277 0.74 13.86 -13.67
N LYS A 278 -0.17 12.90 -13.94
CA LYS A 278 -0.31 12.33 -15.31
C LYS A 278 -0.62 13.36 -16.39
N GLN A 279 -1.46 14.32 -16.05
CA GLN A 279 -1.99 15.32 -16.98
C GLN A 279 -1.35 16.71 -16.78
N GLN A 280 -0.74 16.95 -15.61
CA GLN A 280 -0.20 18.25 -15.24
C GLN A 280 1.04 18.07 -14.38
N ALA A 281 2.13 18.74 -14.76
CA ALA A 281 3.36 18.78 -13.97
C ALA A 281 3.14 19.55 -12.65
N PHE A 282 3.91 19.21 -11.63
CA PHE A 282 3.91 19.88 -10.34
C PHE A 282 5.34 20.14 -9.90
N THR A 283 5.64 21.37 -9.52
CA THR A 283 6.95 21.75 -8.96
C THR A 283 6.83 21.91 -7.46
N LEU A 284 7.60 21.11 -6.72
CA LEU A 284 7.75 21.28 -5.29
C LEU A 284 8.85 22.32 -5.03
N GLU A 285 8.45 23.44 -4.44
CA GLU A 285 9.32 24.58 -4.14
C GLU A 285 9.95 24.49 -2.72
N PRO A 286 11.12 25.12 -2.48
CA PRO A 286 11.73 25.22 -1.15
C PRO A 286 10.78 25.72 -0.06
N GLY A 287 10.76 25.01 1.07
CA GLY A 287 9.89 25.32 2.21
C GLY A 287 8.42 24.91 2.02
N LYS A 288 8.06 24.25 0.91
CA LYS A 288 6.75 23.63 0.70
C LYS A 288 6.80 22.12 0.95
N GLU A 289 5.62 21.53 1.08
CA GLU A 289 5.43 20.09 1.15
C GLU A 289 4.33 19.66 0.19
N LEU A 290 4.42 18.42 -0.28
CA LEU A 290 3.37 17.72 -1.01
C LEU A 290 2.88 16.57 -0.13
N SER A 291 1.60 16.60 0.25
CA SER A 291 0.96 15.52 0.99
C SER A 291 -0.03 14.79 0.10
N LEU A 292 0.00 13.46 0.15
CA LEU A 292 -0.93 12.57 -0.55
C LEU A 292 -1.37 11.46 0.39
N SER A 293 -2.67 11.19 0.41
CA SER A 293 -3.32 10.28 1.34
C SER A 293 -4.21 9.30 0.59
N TYR A 294 -4.16 8.03 0.99
CA TYR A 294 -4.96 6.97 0.40
C TYR A 294 -5.44 6.03 1.49
N ARG A 295 -6.67 5.51 1.37
CA ARG A 295 -7.12 4.35 2.13
C ARG A 295 -7.17 3.13 1.23
N ILE A 296 -6.52 2.05 1.66
CA ILE A 296 -6.36 0.82 0.90
C ILE A 296 -7.10 -0.28 1.64
N TYR A 297 -8.24 -0.70 1.11
CA TYR A 297 -8.98 -1.84 1.65
C TYR A 297 -8.48 -3.13 1.04
N VAL A 298 -8.25 -4.14 1.90
CA VAL A 298 -7.99 -5.52 1.51
C VAL A 298 -9.14 -6.36 2.06
N LEU A 299 -9.99 -6.83 1.16
CA LEU A 299 -11.26 -7.47 1.50
C LEU A 299 -11.26 -8.93 1.10
N ASP A 300 -11.79 -9.79 1.97
CA ASP A 300 -11.97 -11.24 1.77
C ASP A 300 -13.27 -11.53 0.98
N LYS A 301 -13.68 -10.59 0.13
CA LYS A 301 -14.87 -10.69 -0.71
C LYS A 301 -14.77 -9.77 -1.93
N LYS A 302 -15.59 -10.08 -2.94
CA LYS A 302 -15.93 -9.14 -4.00
C LYS A 302 -16.95 -8.10 -3.50
N ILE A 303 -16.89 -6.91 -4.08
CA ILE A 303 -17.80 -5.79 -3.82
C ILE A 303 -18.42 -5.29 -5.14
N ASN A 304 -19.37 -4.35 -5.03
CA ASN A 304 -19.92 -3.63 -6.18
C ASN A 304 -19.64 -2.12 -6.04
N ALA A 305 -19.98 -1.35 -7.07
CA ALA A 305 -19.75 0.11 -7.08
C ALA A 305 -20.41 0.83 -5.89
N THR A 306 -21.63 0.46 -5.52
CA THR A 306 -22.33 1.06 -4.37
C THR A 306 -21.58 0.84 -3.06
N THR A 307 -21.05 -0.35 -2.83
CA THR A 307 -20.20 -0.63 -1.66
C THR A 307 -18.90 0.16 -1.71
N ALA A 308 -18.25 0.27 -2.88
CA ALA A 308 -17.03 1.05 -3.03
C ALA A 308 -17.26 2.55 -2.76
N GLU A 309 -18.37 3.13 -3.22
CA GLU A 309 -18.75 4.51 -2.91
C GLU A 309 -18.94 4.73 -1.40
N VAL A 310 -19.61 3.80 -0.70
CA VAL A 310 -19.78 3.89 0.76
C VAL A 310 -18.44 3.85 1.49
N LEU A 311 -17.53 2.96 1.10
CA LEU A 311 -16.18 2.88 1.68
C LEU A 311 -15.30 4.07 1.31
N SER A 312 -15.64 4.83 0.26
CA SER A 312 -14.88 6.03 -0.13
C SER A 312 -15.23 7.28 0.68
N ASP A 313 -16.27 7.21 1.51
CA ASP A 313 -16.67 8.28 2.40
C ASP A 313 -15.95 8.14 3.75
N PHE A 314 -14.79 8.81 3.86
CA PHE A 314 -13.91 8.75 5.04
C PHE A 314 -14.58 9.17 6.35
N ASP A 315 -15.70 9.90 6.29
CA ASP A 315 -16.45 10.39 7.47
C ASP A 315 -17.46 9.36 8.01
N ARG A 316 -17.64 8.21 7.34
CA ARG A 316 -18.67 7.21 7.69
C ARG A 316 -18.17 5.94 8.37
N ASP A 317 -16.85 5.75 8.48
CA ASP A 317 -16.21 4.57 9.09
C ASP A 317 -15.66 4.85 10.50
#